data_AF-A0A3D3URV4-F1
#
_entry.id   AF-A0A3D3URV4-F1
#
_cell.length_a   1.000
_cell.length_b   1.000
_cell.length_c   1.000
_cell.angle_alpha   90.00
_cell.angle_beta   90.00
_cell.angle_gamma   90.00
#
_symmetry.space_group_name_H-M   'P 1'
#
loop_
_entity.id
_entity.type
_entity.pdbx_description
1 polymer ?
#
loop_
_entity_poly.entity_id
_entity_poly.type
_entity_poly.pdbx_seq_one_letter_code
_entity_poly.pdbx_strand_id
1 'polypeptide(L)'
;MVFTGQATTFAILETKPPVRNPLSEQKNMKTRRYKHGLSLVEMLIVVGLIALLATMVIGVAGRIDTQAKAKSVESTFALLEGALEEYKEFQGVFPEQPAKDFADVPAHSEYLYGELYSIPGSRKILEKVSNTLIKNQYSPAGMSLVDSPQEIYDAWGTVLDYRYVAGENYPELVSAGPDKIFGNGDDVTNRSK
;
A
#
# COMPACT_ATOMS: atom_id res chain seq x y z
N MET A 1 -28.54 38.55 -82.04
CA MET A 1 -29.78 39.13 -82.59
C MET A 1 -30.18 40.26 -81.66
N VAL A 2 -30.15 41.49 -82.19
CA VAL A 2 -30.61 42.73 -81.55
C VAL A 2 -32.12 42.62 -81.28
N PHE A 3 -32.65 43.20 -80.19
CA PHE A 3 -33.95 43.88 -80.08
C PHE A 3 -34.16 44.26 -78.59
N THR A 4 -33.95 45.50 -78.12
CA THR A 4 -34.79 46.74 -78.19
C THR A 4 -36.26 46.57 -77.78
N GLY A 5 -36.70 47.42 -76.84
CA GLY A 5 -38.10 47.76 -76.58
C GLY A 5 -38.38 48.00 -75.09
N GLN A 6 -38.22 49.21 -74.55
CA GLN A 6 -39.24 50.29 -74.49
C GLN A 6 -40.48 49.84 -73.68
N ALA A 7 -40.59 50.21 -72.39
CA ALA A 7 -41.09 51.48 -71.84
C ALA A 7 -42.62 51.63 -71.88
N THR A 8 -43.27 51.67 -70.69
CA THR A 8 -44.42 52.55 -70.33
C THR A 8 -44.90 52.20 -68.90
N THR A 9 -44.77 53.12 -67.94
CA THR A 9 -45.83 54.01 -67.38
C THR A 9 -46.68 53.32 -66.31
N PHE A 10 -46.29 53.44 -65.03
CA PHE A 10 -46.78 54.38 -64.01
C PHE A 10 -48.26 54.22 -63.61
N ALA A 11 -48.47 53.68 -62.41
CA ALA A 11 -49.62 53.99 -61.56
C ALA A 11 -49.10 54.25 -60.14
N ILE A 12 -49.23 55.50 -59.70
CA ILE A 12 -48.97 55.97 -58.34
C ILE A 12 -50.20 55.60 -57.50
N LEU A 13 -50.01 54.81 -56.45
CA LEU A 13 -50.92 54.78 -55.31
C LEU A 13 -50.11 54.90 -54.02
N GLU A 14 -50.39 56.02 -53.38
CA GLU A 14 -49.97 56.53 -52.09
C GLU A 14 -50.21 55.52 -50.95
N THR A 15 -49.28 55.40 -50.00
CA THR A 15 -49.58 55.49 -48.55
C THR A 15 -48.38 55.23 -47.64
N LYS A 16 -48.23 56.21 -46.73
CA LYS A 16 -47.72 56.13 -45.34
C LYS A 16 -46.19 56.16 -45.12
N PRO A 17 -45.66 57.25 -44.52
CA PRO A 17 -44.26 57.31 -44.08
C PRO A 17 -44.00 56.35 -42.90
N PRO A 18 -42.75 55.90 -42.72
CA PRO A 18 -42.39 54.99 -41.65
C PRO A 18 -42.61 55.64 -40.28
N VAL A 19 -43.39 54.97 -39.42
CA VAL A 19 -43.52 55.31 -38.01
C VAL A 19 -42.15 55.07 -37.36
N ARG A 20 -41.45 56.16 -37.02
CA ARG A 20 -40.29 56.10 -36.14
C ARG A 20 -40.81 55.71 -34.76
N ASN A 21 -40.60 54.45 -34.36
CA ASN A 21 -40.90 53.99 -33.01
C ASN A 21 -39.77 54.47 -32.08
N PRO A 22 -40.04 55.40 -31.14
CA PRO A 22 -39.04 55.81 -30.17
C PRO A 22 -39.12 54.87 -28.96
N LEU A 23 -37.96 54.27 -28.64
CA LEU A 23 -37.61 53.84 -27.28
C LEU A 23 -38.46 52.69 -26.71
N SER A 24 -38.00 51.47 -26.95
CA SER A 24 -37.89 50.50 -25.83
C SER A 24 -36.47 49.99 -25.80
N GLU A 25 -35.64 50.86 -25.24
CA GLU A 25 -34.35 50.55 -24.63
C GLU A 25 -34.45 49.20 -23.92
N GLN A 26 -33.92 48.16 -24.58
CA GLN A 26 -33.74 46.86 -23.98
C GLN A 26 -32.75 47.06 -22.84
N LYS A 27 -33.29 47.30 -21.64
CA LYS A 27 -32.58 47.29 -20.37
C LYS A 27 -32.00 45.89 -20.19
N ASN A 28 -30.82 45.70 -20.75
CA ASN A 28 -29.98 44.54 -20.58
C ASN A 28 -29.72 44.42 -19.08
N MET A 29 -30.52 43.63 -18.39
CA MET A 29 -30.31 43.28 -16.99
C MET A 29 -29.05 42.41 -16.95
N LYS A 30 -27.90 43.06 -16.96
CA LYS A 30 -26.63 42.44 -16.57
C LYS A 30 -26.80 42.02 -15.13
N THR A 31 -27.19 40.77 -14.92
CA THR A 31 -27.10 40.12 -13.62
C THR A 31 -25.64 40.24 -13.20
N ARG A 32 -25.37 41.13 -12.23
CA ARG A 32 -24.06 41.21 -11.63
C ARG A 32 -23.83 39.89 -10.92
N ARG A 33 -23.10 38.97 -11.56
CA ARG A 33 -22.50 37.83 -10.90
C ARG A 33 -21.56 38.41 -9.86
N TYR A 34 -22.00 38.41 -8.59
CA TYR A 34 -21.13 38.72 -7.48
C TYR A 34 -19.97 37.72 -7.53
N LYS A 35 -18.80 38.23 -7.93
CA LYS A 35 -17.54 37.50 -7.75
C LYS A 35 -17.23 37.61 -6.26
N HIS A 36 -17.72 36.64 -5.49
CA HIS A 36 -17.40 36.52 -4.08
C HIS A 36 -15.90 36.20 -3.98
N GLY A 37 -15.11 37.16 -3.52
CA GLY A 37 -13.72 36.92 -3.13
C GLY A 37 -13.72 36.36 -1.71
N LEU A 38 -12.98 35.28 -1.50
CA LEU A 38 -12.83 34.64 -0.19
C LEU A 38 -12.16 35.62 0.77
N SER A 39 -12.72 35.79 1.97
CA SER A 39 -12.14 36.66 2.99
C SER A 39 -10.80 36.10 3.48
N LEU A 40 -9.85 36.97 3.85
CA LEU A 40 -8.59 36.54 4.48
C LEU A 40 -8.85 35.72 5.75
N VAL A 41 -9.89 36.08 6.51
CA VAL A 41 -10.30 35.37 7.72
C VAL A 41 -10.83 33.97 7.39
N GLU A 42 -11.57 33.85 6.29
CA GLU A 42 -12.15 32.58 5.84
C GLU A 42 -11.04 31.61 5.42
N MET A 43 -10.04 32.10 4.68
CA MET A 43 -8.85 31.31 4.35
C MET A 43 -8.04 30.95 5.60
N LEU A 44 -7.94 31.83 6.59
CA LEU A 44 -7.25 31.54 7.85
C LEU A 44 -7.95 30.41 8.64
N ILE A 45 -9.28 30.45 8.74
CA ILE A 45 -10.05 29.38 9.40
C ILE A 45 -9.89 28.05 8.64
N VAL A 46 -9.97 28.07 7.31
CA VAL A 46 -9.80 26.88 6.49
C VAL A 46 -8.40 26.28 6.66
N VAL A 47 -7.35 27.09 6.57
CA VAL A 47 -5.97 26.61 6.75
C VAL A 47 -5.74 26.09 8.17
N GLY A 48 -6.34 26.73 9.19
CA GLY A 48 -6.32 26.23 10.57
C GLY A 48 -7.01 24.88 10.73
N LEU A 49 -8.18 24.70 10.09
CA LEU A 49 -8.95 23.46 10.17
C LEU A 49 -8.27 22.31 9.41
N ILE A 50 -7.73 22.55 8.21
CA ILE A 50 -6.98 21.50 7.48
C ILE A 50 -5.70 21.12 8.23
N ALA A 51 -5.01 22.06 8.87
CA ALA A 51 -3.82 21.76 9.67
C ALA A 51 -4.17 20.86 10.87
N LEU A 52 -5.27 21.18 11.57
CA LEU A 52 -5.78 20.35 12.67
C LEU A 52 -6.13 18.93 12.19
N LEU A 53 -6.89 18.82 11.09
CA LEU A 53 -7.26 17.50 10.56
C LEU A 53 -6.04 16.70 10.08
N ALA A 54 -5.08 17.35 9.40
CA ALA A 54 -3.88 16.69 8.89
C ALA A 54 -3.06 16.04 10.02
N THR A 55 -2.91 16.72 11.16
CA THR A 55 -2.16 16.16 12.30
C THR A 55 -2.79 14.90 12.89
N MET A 56 -4.12 14.86 12.99
CA MET A 56 -4.84 13.70 13.54
C MET A 56 -4.69 12.46 12.63
N VAL A 57 -4.77 12.65 11.32
CA VAL A 57 -4.71 11.55 10.34
C VAL A 57 -3.37 10.81 10.41
N ILE A 58 -2.25 11.53 10.56
CA ILE A 58 -0.91 10.95 10.59
C ILE A 58 -0.75 9.99 11.79
N GLY A 59 -1.26 10.36 12.97
CA GLY A 59 -1.13 9.54 14.18
C GLY A 59 -1.91 8.22 14.14
N VAL A 60 -3.11 8.23 13.53
CA VAL A 60 -3.95 7.02 13.42
C VAL A 60 -3.39 6.05 12.37
N ALA A 61 -2.90 6.58 11.23
CA ALA A 61 -2.38 5.76 10.15
C ALA A 61 -1.22 4.86 10.58
N GLY A 62 -0.27 5.38 11.36
CA GLY A 62 0.90 4.60 11.83
C GLY A 62 0.53 3.43 12.76
N ARG A 63 -0.49 3.60 13.61
CA ARG A 63 -0.96 2.52 14.49
C ARG A 63 -1.67 1.42 13.71
N ILE A 64 -2.46 1.78 12.71
CA ILE A 64 -3.14 0.81 11.84
C ILE A 64 -2.12 0.00 11.05
N ASP A 65 -1.09 0.65 10.48
CA ASP A 65 -0.02 -0.03 9.75
C ASP A 65 0.72 -1.05 10.62
N THR A 66 1.10 -0.65 11.84
CA THR A 66 1.78 -1.54 12.80
C THR A 66 0.92 -2.76 13.15
N GLN A 67 -0.37 -2.57 13.41
CA GLN A 67 -1.29 -3.68 13.69
C GLN A 67 -1.50 -4.59 12.47
N ALA A 68 -1.57 -4.03 11.26
CA ALA A 68 -1.70 -4.81 10.05
C ALA A 68 -0.45 -5.66 9.80
N LYS A 69 0.74 -5.12 10.04
CA LYS A 69 2.01 -5.83 9.95
C LYS A 69 2.13 -6.94 10.98
N ALA A 70 1.76 -6.69 12.23
CA ALA A 70 1.73 -7.73 13.27
C ALA A 70 0.82 -8.90 12.88
N LYS A 71 -0.40 -8.62 12.40
CA LYS A 71 -1.31 -9.67 11.88
C LYS A 71 -0.74 -10.41 10.68
N SER A 72 0.00 -9.72 9.81
CA SER A 72 0.68 -10.36 8.68
C SER A 72 1.78 -11.32 9.16
N VAL A 73 2.50 -10.99 10.22
CA VAL A 73 3.49 -11.86 10.85
C VAL A 73 2.82 -13.08 11.48
N GLU A 74 1.74 -12.90 12.24
CA GLU A 74 0.95 -14.01 12.80
C GLU A 74 0.45 -14.98 11.71
N SER A 75 -0.06 -14.44 10.60
CA SER A 75 -0.48 -15.27 9.46
C SER A 75 0.70 -15.99 8.80
N THR A 76 1.89 -15.38 8.78
CA THR A 76 3.10 -16.01 8.25
C THR A 76 3.57 -17.12 9.18
N PHE A 77 3.52 -16.91 10.49
CA PHE A 77 3.80 -17.94 11.49
C PHE A 77 2.86 -19.13 11.32
N ALA A 78 1.56 -18.94 11.19
CA ALA A 78 0.62 -20.05 10.97
C ALA A 78 0.97 -20.89 9.71
N LEU A 79 1.47 -20.26 8.65
CA LEU A 79 1.95 -20.98 7.47
C LEU A 79 3.25 -21.73 7.74
N LEU A 80 4.20 -21.11 8.43
CA LEU A 80 5.47 -21.75 8.80
C LEU A 80 5.27 -22.91 9.78
N GLU A 81 4.35 -22.78 10.73
CA GLU A 81 3.93 -23.84 11.64
C GLU A 81 3.36 -25.03 10.88
N GLY A 82 2.46 -24.80 9.92
CA GLY A 82 1.97 -25.87 9.05
C GLY A 82 3.10 -26.52 8.23
N ALA A 83 4.04 -25.73 7.71
CA ALA A 83 5.19 -26.25 6.98
C ALA A 83 6.13 -27.07 7.90
N LEU A 84 6.31 -26.64 9.14
CA LEU A 84 7.09 -27.34 10.16
C LEU A 84 6.42 -28.65 10.61
N GLU A 85 5.09 -28.66 10.69
CA GLU A 85 4.32 -29.88 10.97
C GLU A 85 4.48 -30.91 9.85
N GLU A 86 4.36 -30.51 8.59
CA GLU A 86 4.61 -31.40 7.45
C GLU A 86 6.06 -31.91 7.42
N TYR A 87 7.02 -31.06 7.79
CA TYR A 87 8.42 -31.48 7.93
C TYR A 87 8.57 -32.55 9.02
N LYS A 88 7.99 -32.31 10.20
CA LYS A 88 8.03 -33.25 11.33
C LYS A 88 7.31 -34.54 11.03
N GLU A 89 6.20 -34.51 10.31
CA GLU A 89 5.48 -35.72 9.88
C GLU A 89 6.38 -36.61 9.00
N PHE A 90 7.24 -35.99 8.18
CA PHE A 90 8.17 -36.72 7.31
C PHE A 90 9.46 -37.17 8.02
N GLN A 91 10.09 -36.29 8.81
CA GLN A 91 11.40 -36.55 9.45
C GLN A 91 11.29 -37.10 10.88
N GLY A 92 10.10 -37.06 11.49
CA GLY A 92 9.84 -37.43 12.89
C GLY A 92 10.22 -36.35 13.92
N VAL A 93 11.03 -35.36 13.54
CA VAL A 93 11.52 -34.27 14.40
C VAL A 93 11.47 -32.93 13.66
N PHE A 94 11.45 -31.82 14.40
CA PHE A 94 11.63 -30.49 13.80
C PHE A 94 13.11 -30.23 13.47
N PRO A 95 13.42 -29.32 12.52
CA PRO A 95 14.79 -28.95 12.19
C PRO A 95 15.59 -28.48 13.42
N GLU A 96 16.65 -29.17 13.79
CA GLU A 96 17.47 -28.76 14.94
C GLU A 96 18.52 -27.75 14.49
N GLN A 97 18.52 -26.58 15.12
CA GLN A 97 19.52 -25.56 14.83
C GLN A 97 20.76 -25.67 15.72
N PRO A 98 21.93 -25.26 15.23
CA PRO A 98 23.19 -25.41 15.96
C PRO A 98 23.31 -24.47 17.16
N ALA A 99 22.68 -23.29 17.13
CA ALA A 99 22.76 -22.26 18.18
C ALA A 99 21.41 -21.57 18.37
N LYS A 100 21.23 -20.83 19.48
CA LYS A 100 20.01 -20.06 19.81
C LYS A 100 20.30 -18.56 19.95
N ASP A 101 21.40 -18.09 19.38
CA ASP A 101 21.88 -16.71 19.50
C ASP A 101 21.24 -15.81 18.43
N PHE A 102 20.78 -14.62 18.84
CA PHE A 102 20.25 -13.62 17.90
C PHE A 102 21.34 -13.03 16.98
N ALA A 103 22.63 -13.27 17.25
CA ALA A 103 23.71 -12.93 16.34
C ALA A 103 23.63 -13.70 15.00
N ASP A 104 23.02 -14.90 15.01
CA ASP A 104 23.01 -15.84 13.88
C ASP A 104 21.63 -15.94 13.19
N VAL A 105 20.73 -14.99 13.43
CA VAL A 105 19.36 -14.97 12.88
C VAL A 105 19.31 -15.21 11.36
N PRO A 106 20.16 -14.57 10.53
CA PRO A 106 20.17 -14.87 9.10
C PRO A 106 20.44 -16.34 8.80
N ALA A 107 21.44 -16.93 9.47
CA ALA A 107 21.79 -18.34 9.29
C ALA A 107 20.67 -19.28 9.76
N HIS A 108 19.96 -18.95 10.85
CA HIS A 108 18.80 -19.74 11.29
C HIS A 108 17.67 -19.72 10.27
N SER A 109 17.41 -18.56 9.66
CA SER A 109 16.37 -18.40 8.64
C SER A 109 16.71 -19.13 7.35
N GLU A 110 17.96 -19.03 6.88
CA GLU A 110 18.47 -19.78 5.73
C GLU A 110 18.37 -21.29 5.95
N TYR A 111 18.78 -21.75 7.14
CA TYR A 111 18.68 -23.15 7.54
C TYR A 111 17.24 -23.63 7.53
N LEU A 112 16.33 -22.90 8.20
CA LEU A 112 14.91 -23.23 8.22
C LEU A 112 14.34 -23.30 6.80
N TYR A 113 14.59 -22.30 5.96
CA TYR A 113 14.08 -22.28 4.60
C TYR A 113 14.56 -23.50 3.81
N GLY A 114 15.85 -23.82 3.87
CA GLY A 114 16.43 -24.97 3.19
C GLY A 114 15.80 -26.30 3.62
N GLU A 115 15.63 -26.50 4.92
CA GLU A 115 15.03 -27.70 5.51
C GLU A 115 13.56 -27.86 5.10
N LEU A 116 12.75 -26.80 5.23
CA LEU A 116 11.34 -26.82 4.80
C LEU A 116 11.20 -27.03 3.28
N TYR A 117 12.09 -26.43 2.49
CA TYR A 117 12.07 -26.59 1.04
C TYR A 117 12.46 -28.01 0.59
N SER A 118 13.23 -28.74 1.40
CA SER A 118 13.66 -30.12 1.09
C SER A 118 12.49 -31.11 1.06
N ILE A 119 11.44 -30.88 1.85
CA ILE A 119 10.29 -31.78 1.99
C ILE A 119 9.13 -31.36 1.08
N PRO A 120 8.57 -32.25 0.24
CA PRO A 120 7.48 -31.88 -0.68
C PRO A 120 6.22 -31.35 -0.01
N GLY A 121 5.81 -31.90 1.14
CA GLY A 121 4.63 -31.45 1.90
C GLY A 121 4.84 -30.04 2.46
N SER A 122 5.96 -29.85 3.16
CA SER A 122 6.37 -28.56 3.73
C SER A 122 6.53 -27.47 2.66
N ARG A 123 7.19 -27.77 1.54
CA ARG A 123 7.38 -26.84 0.41
C ARG A 123 6.06 -26.28 -0.12
N LYS A 124 5.03 -27.12 -0.28
CA LYS A 124 3.71 -26.68 -0.77
C LYS A 124 3.05 -25.65 0.14
N ILE A 125 3.34 -25.69 1.43
CA ILE A 125 2.85 -24.70 2.39
C ILE A 125 3.73 -23.45 2.36
N LEU A 126 5.05 -23.64 2.30
CA LEU A 126 6.02 -22.54 2.20
C LEU A 126 5.77 -21.66 0.96
N GLU A 127 5.39 -22.25 -0.18
CA GLU A 127 5.01 -21.54 -1.41
C GLU A 127 3.77 -20.63 -1.26
N LYS A 128 2.99 -20.78 -0.17
CA LYS A 128 1.87 -19.89 0.15
C LYS A 128 2.32 -18.66 0.94
N VAL A 129 3.52 -18.67 1.51
CA VAL A 129 4.10 -17.47 2.12
C VAL A 129 4.32 -16.42 1.03
N SER A 130 4.07 -15.16 1.34
CA SER A 130 4.21 -14.09 0.35
C SER A 130 5.64 -14.04 -0.20
N ASN A 131 5.80 -14.10 -1.52
CA ASN A 131 7.10 -13.97 -2.20
C ASN A 131 7.83 -12.66 -1.86
N THR A 132 7.13 -11.64 -1.36
CA THR A 132 7.75 -10.38 -0.91
C THR A 132 8.54 -10.52 0.37
N LEU A 133 8.24 -11.56 1.16
CA LEU A 133 8.90 -11.87 2.42
C LEU A 133 10.10 -12.80 2.21
N ILE A 134 10.21 -13.46 1.07
CA ILE A 134 11.32 -14.35 0.76
C ILE A 134 12.38 -13.56 -0.01
N LYS A 135 13.59 -13.42 0.54
CA LYS A 135 14.70 -12.67 -0.08
C LYS A 135 16.02 -13.38 0.19
N ASN A 136 17.07 -12.96 -0.50
CA ASN A 136 18.44 -13.50 -0.39
C ASN A 136 19.42 -12.34 -0.15
N GLN A 137 19.15 -11.52 0.87
CA GLN A 137 19.94 -10.30 1.10
C GLN A 137 21.13 -10.54 2.00
N TYR A 138 21.19 -11.66 2.69
CA TYR A 138 22.38 -12.05 3.44
C TYR A 138 23.30 -12.86 2.52
N SER A 139 24.60 -12.58 2.61
CA SER A 139 25.60 -13.39 1.93
C SER A 139 26.74 -13.63 2.89
N PRO A 140 27.01 -14.89 3.25
CA PRO A 140 28.23 -15.23 3.96
C PRO A 140 29.44 -14.68 3.20
N ALA A 141 30.46 -14.21 3.92
CA ALA A 141 31.63 -13.58 3.33
C ALA A 141 32.26 -14.47 2.23
N GLY A 142 32.26 -13.99 0.99
CA GLY A 142 32.83 -14.70 -0.16
C GLY A 142 31.81 -15.42 -1.06
N MET A 143 30.50 -15.34 -0.77
CA MET A 143 29.43 -15.85 -1.64
C MET A 143 28.78 -14.72 -2.46
N SER A 144 28.26 -15.05 -3.64
CA SER A 144 27.46 -14.13 -4.45
C SER A 144 26.01 -14.17 -3.97
N LEU A 145 25.33 -13.02 -3.90
CA LEU A 145 23.90 -12.95 -3.53
C LEU A 145 23.01 -13.85 -4.40
N VAL A 146 23.42 -14.13 -5.64
CA VAL A 146 22.67 -15.02 -6.56
C VAL A 146 22.68 -16.47 -6.07
N ASP A 147 23.72 -16.87 -5.36
CA ASP A 147 23.91 -18.22 -4.81
C ASP A 147 23.61 -18.28 -3.30
N SER A 148 23.29 -17.14 -2.68
CA SER A 148 22.89 -17.09 -1.27
C SER A 148 21.59 -17.86 -1.04
N PRO A 149 21.49 -18.61 0.07
CA PRO A 149 20.23 -19.23 0.46
C PRO A 149 19.15 -18.16 0.66
N GLN A 150 17.88 -18.58 0.60
CA GLN A 150 16.77 -17.67 0.82
C GLN A 150 16.46 -17.56 2.31
N GLU A 151 16.23 -16.34 2.78
CA GLU A 151 15.77 -16.03 4.12
C GLU A 151 14.30 -15.56 4.10
N ILE A 152 13.63 -15.74 5.22
CA ILE A 152 12.23 -15.34 5.42
C ILE A 152 12.24 -14.06 6.25
N TYR A 153 11.66 -13.00 5.72
CA TYR A 153 11.55 -11.69 6.37
C TYR A 153 10.16 -11.48 6.95
N ASP A 154 10.09 -10.67 7.99
CA ASP A 154 8.84 -10.15 8.53
C ASP A 154 8.33 -8.92 7.75
N ALA A 155 7.18 -8.42 8.19
CA ALA A 155 6.52 -7.27 7.58
C ALA A 155 7.23 -5.92 7.84
N TRP A 156 8.19 -5.88 8.77
CA TRP A 156 9.07 -4.72 9.03
C TRP A 156 10.40 -4.80 8.26
N GLY A 157 10.62 -5.90 7.54
CA GLY A 157 11.80 -6.14 6.73
C GLY A 157 13.00 -6.62 7.54
N THR A 158 12.77 -7.24 8.69
CA THR A 158 13.79 -7.93 9.47
C THR A 158 13.69 -9.43 9.19
N VAL A 159 14.81 -10.15 9.19
CA VAL A 159 14.80 -11.61 9.01
C VAL A 159 14.08 -12.24 10.19
N LEU A 160 13.22 -13.23 9.97
CA LEU A 160 12.59 -14.02 11.02
C LEU A 160 13.61 -14.97 11.65
N ASP A 161 13.62 -15.02 12.97
CA ASP A 161 14.40 -16.00 13.70
C ASP A 161 13.58 -17.29 13.88
N TYR A 162 14.27 -18.41 13.70
CA TYR A 162 13.77 -19.74 14.00
C TYR A 162 14.53 -20.24 15.21
N ARG A 163 13.88 -20.92 16.15
CA ARG A 163 14.56 -21.48 17.32
C ARG A 163 14.00 -22.81 17.75
N TYR A 164 14.85 -23.84 17.75
CA TYR A 164 14.46 -25.16 18.22
C TYR A 164 15.66 -25.97 18.74
N VAL A 165 15.46 -26.69 19.83
CA VAL A 165 16.43 -27.66 20.35
C VAL A 165 15.69 -28.94 20.66
N ALA A 166 16.35 -30.08 20.42
CA ALA A 166 15.85 -31.41 20.76
C ALA A 166 15.28 -31.45 22.18
N GLY A 167 14.04 -31.90 22.31
CA GLY A 167 13.34 -32.02 23.59
C GLY A 167 12.41 -30.85 23.94
N GLU A 168 12.39 -29.77 23.16
CA GLU A 168 11.30 -28.80 23.21
C GLU A 168 10.05 -29.34 22.50
N ASN A 169 8.86 -28.96 22.98
CA ASN A 169 7.61 -29.47 22.41
C ASN A 169 7.36 -28.98 20.98
N TYR A 170 7.78 -27.74 20.69
CA TYR A 170 7.48 -27.06 19.43
C TYR A 170 8.51 -25.95 19.16
N PRO A 171 8.92 -25.67 17.93
CA PRO A 171 9.83 -24.57 17.60
C PRO A 171 9.25 -23.20 17.97
N GLU A 172 10.15 -22.26 18.25
CA GLU A 172 9.83 -20.84 18.42
C GLU A 172 10.16 -20.09 17.13
N LEU A 173 9.24 -19.25 16.69
CA LEU A 173 9.43 -18.29 15.59
C LEU A 173 9.37 -16.90 16.20
N VAL A 174 10.34 -16.04 15.87
CA VAL A 174 10.45 -14.69 16.44
C VAL A 174 10.60 -13.66 15.32
N SER A 175 9.79 -12.60 15.39
CA SER A 175 9.96 -11.36 14.62
C SER A 175 10.40 -10.27 15.58
N ALA A 176 11.40 -9.49 15.16
CA ALA A 176 11.94 -8.36 15.93
C ALA A 176 11.00 -7.14 16.00
N GLY A 177 9.80 -7.24 15.42
CA GLY A 177 8.80 -6.21 15.53
C GLY A 177 9.16 -4.87 14.85
N PRO A 178 8.45 -3.79 15.22
CA PRO A 178 8.64 -2.46 14.66
C PRO A 178 10.03 -1.86 14.88
N ASP A 179 10.70 -2.17 16.00
CA ASP A 179 11.99 -1.59 16.32
C ASP A 179 13.18 -2.34 15.70
N LYS A 180 12.93 -3.55 15.18
CA LYS A 180 13.90 -4.41 14.49
C LYS A 180 15.03 -4.89 15.39
N ILE A 181 14.82 -4.88 16.69
CA ILE A 181 15.78 -5.32 17.69
C ILE A 181 15.20 -6.57 18.36
N PHE A 182 15.93 -7.66 18.32
CA PHE A 182 15.54 -8.89 19.03
C PHE A 182 15.80 -8.80 20.52
N GLY A 183 14.99 -9.51 21.31
CA GLY A 183 15.18 -9.72 22.75
C GLY A 183 14.54 -8.65 23.62
N ASN A 184 13.56 -7.89 23.11
CA ASN A 184 12.89 -6.81 23.81
C ASN A 184 11.38 -7.06 23.98
N GLY A 185 10.60 -6.00 24.19
CA GLY A 185 9.18 -6.08 24.51
C GLY A 185 8.23 -6.14 23.31
N ASP A 186 8.68 -5.76 22.12
CA ASP A 186 7.87 -5.70 20.89
C ASP A 186 8.07 -6.89 19.96
N ASP A 187 8.98 -7.80 20.30
CA ASP A 187 9.11 -9.09 19.64
C ASP A 187 7.75 -9.82 19.55
N VAL A 188 7.43 -10.29 18.34
CA VAL A 188 6.25 -11.12 18.07
C VAL A 188 6.70 -12.57 17.97
N THR A 189 6.16 -13.42 18.84
CA THR A 189 6.49 -14.86 18.88
C THR A 189 5.27 -15.72 18.59
N ASN A 190 5.47 -16.89 18.00
CA ASN A 190 4.40 -17.87 17.80
C ASN A 190 3.94 -18.54 19.10
N ARG A 191 4.84 -18.63 20.09
CA ARG A 191 4.51 -18.97 21.48
C ARG A 191 3.85 -17.74 22.08
N SER A 192 2.51 -17.64 22.05
CA SER A 192 1.84 -16.51 22.70
C SER A 192 2.17 -16.51 24.21
N LYS A 193 2.39 -15.31 24.76
CA LYS A 193 2.42 -15.10 26.22
C LYS A 193 1.05 -15.36 26.85
#